data_AF-A0A523B9N0-F1
#
_entry.id   AF-A0A523B9N0-F1
#
_cell.length_a   1.000
_cell.length_b   1.000
_cell.length_c   1.000
_cell.angle_alpha   90.00
_cell.angle_beta   90.00
_cell.angle_gamma   90.00
#
_symmetry.space_group_name_H-M   'P 1'
#
loop_
_entity.id
_entity.type
_entity.pdbx_description
1 polymer ?
#
loop_
_entity_poly.entity_id
_entity_poly.type
_entity_poly.pdbx_seq_one_letter_code
_entity_poly.pdbx_strand_id
1 'polypeptide(L)'
;MALITSGFLRIPSSIRRLTSLSRFSAKSTEFPSKVLFGRGYKKVLVFTLKVTFYAWGDPLIRATHRTTIEVTREPLKSTRGDCVVATRSELALRDLPEDFKRMAKNEGARIGLIIEAGGISEEVWGHGHPSLTFESGRDMVARRSGYVCGRTLMVYSDKAAADLSRDLVRALRGSETKVKLTLIVE
;
A
#
# COMPACT_ATOMS: atom_id res chain seq x y z
N MET A 1 -73.24 -16.27 13.52
CA MET A 1 -73.12 -16.27 14.98
C MET A 1 -71.73 -15.74 15.31
N ALA A 2 -71.66 -14.51 15.85
CA ALA A 2 -70.57 -13.85 16.60
C ALA A 2 -69.09 -13.94 16.10
N LEU A 3 -68.19 -12.95 16.15
CA LEU A 3 -68.12 -11.49 16.38
C LEU A 3 -66.62 -11.24 16.74
N ILE A 4 -65.94 -10.29 16.08
CA ILE A 4 -64.82 -9.40 16.57
C ILE A 4 -63.53 -10.04 17.17
N THR A 5 -62.31 -9.48 17.24
CA THR A 5 -61.79 -8.09 17.28
C THR A 5 -60.29 -8.03 16.94
N SER A 6 -59.91 -6.96 16.23
CA SER A 6 -58.70 -6.09 16.31
C SER A 6 -57.46 -6.48 17.15
N GLY A 7 -56.28 -6.26 16.55
CA GLY A 7 -55.00 -6.09 17.27
C GLY A 7 -53.99 -5.23 16.49
N PHE A 8 -54.14 -3.91 16.59
CA PHE A 8 -53.21 -2.88 16.08
C PHE A 8 -52.17 -2.57 17.17
N LEU A 9 -50.86 -2.67 16.90
CA LEU A 9 -49.79 -2.16 17.78
C LEU A 9 -48.76 -1.40 16.92
N ARG A 10 -48.97 -0.10 16.68
CA ARG A 10 -48.36 1.05 17.37
C ARG A 10 -46.82 1.08 17.40
N ILE A 11 -46.29 1.86 16.46
CA ILE A 11 -45.00 2.55 16.46
C ILE A 11 -44.91 3.49 17.68
N PRO A 12 -43.74 3.63 18.32
CA PRO A 12 -43.37 4.87 18.97
C PRO A 12 -42.18 5.55 18.28
N SER A 13 -42.39 6.81 17.94
CA SER A 13 -41.41 7.78 17.47
C SER A 13 -40.75 8.50 18.66
N SER A 14 -39.42 8.68 18.56
CA SER A 14 -38.61 9.76 19.15
C SER A 14 -38.27 9.71 20.65
N ILE A 15 -36.99 9.42 20.96
CA ILE A 15 -36.17 10.16 21.93
C ILE A 15 -34.78 10.44 21.32
N ARG A 16 -34.30 11.65 21.58
CA ARG A 16 -33.23 12.41 20.92
C ARG A 16 -31.81 12.10 21.41
N ARG A 17 -30.85 12.42 20.52
CA ARG A 17 -29.45 12.91 20.74
C ARG A 17 -28.48 12.01 21.50
N LEU A 18 -27.35 11.70 20.86
CA LEU A 18 -26.03 12.29 21.21
C LEU A 18 -24.95 11.85 20.21
N THR A 19 -24.38 12.86 19.54
CA THR A 19 -22.94 13.09 19.27
C THR A 19 -22.06 12.01 18.63
N SER A 20 -21.58 12.36 17.44
CA SER A 20 -20.18 12.26 16.97
C SER A 20 -19.38 11.01 17.32
N LEU A 21 -18.88 10.31 16.31
CA LEU A 21 -17.44 10.30 15.98
C LEU A 21 -17.14 9.30 14.86
N SER A 22 -16.14 9.67 14.07
CA SER A 22 -15.42 8.87 13.08
C SER A 22 -16.25 8.21 11.97
N ARG A 23 -16.35 8.94 10.86
CA ARG A 23 -16.29 8.32 9.53
C ARG A 23 -14.95 7.59 9.43
N PHE A 24 -14.91 6.32 9.82
CA PHE A 24 -13.83 5.43 9.41
C PHE A 24 -14.03 5.22 7.90
N SER A 25 -13.27 5.98 7.11
CA SER A 25 -13.21 5.80 5.67
C SER A 25 -12.60 4.42 5.42
N ALA A 26 -13.45 3.46 5.08
CA ALA A 26 -13.03 2.15 4.62
C ALA A 26 -12.15 2.36 3.37
N LYS A 27 -10.83 2.19 3.53
CA LYS A 27 -9.90 2.14 2.41
C LYS A 27 -10.28 0.94 1.53
N SER A 28 -10.61 1.21 0.28
CA SER A 28 -11.07 0.22 -0.69
C SER A 28 -9.96 -0.78 -1.03
N THR A 29 -10.05 -1.98 -0.48
CA THR A 29 -9.35 -3.15 -1.01
C THR A 29 -10.14 -3.66 -2.21
N GLU A 30 -9.63 -3.42 -3.43
CA GLU A 30 -10.20 -4.02 -4.64
C GLU A 30 -9.72 -5.47 -4.76
N PHE A 31 -10.64 -6.41 -4.52
CA PHE A 31 -10.44 -7.85 -4.77
C PHE A 31 -10.69 -8.16 -6.26
N PRO A 32 -9.89 -9.01 -6.93
CA PRO A 32 -10.17 -9.38 -8.30
C PRO A 32 -11.35 -10.37 -8.40
N SER A 33 -12.08 -10.20 -9.50
CA SER A 33 -13.33 -10.83 -9.94
C SER A 33 -13.41 -12.36 -9.83
N LYS A 34 -14.57 -12.86 -9.37
CA LYS A 34 -14.99 -14.28 -9.47
C LYS A 34 -14.89 -14.76 -10.93
N VAL A 35 -14.08 -15.79 -11.20
CA VAL A 35 -14.00 -16.42 -12.52
C VAL A 35 -14.79 -17.73 -12.53
N LEU A 36 -15.78 -17.83 -13.42
CA LEU A 36 -16.63 -19.01 -13.63
C LEU A 36 -15.85 -20.19 -14.24
N PHE A 37 -16.21 -21.41 -13.83
CA PHE A 37 -15.53 -22.67 -14.12
C PHE A 37 -16.04 -23.37 -15.38
N GLY A 38 -15.12 -23.80 -16.25
CA GLY A 38 -15.31 -24.88 -17.24
C GLY A 38 -14.23 -25.94 -17.02
N ARG A 39 -14.60 -27.22 -17.10
CA ARG A 39 -13.76 -28.41 -16.81
C ARG A 39 -12.46 -28.43 -17.66
N GLY A 40 -11.32 -28.75 -17.04
CA GLY A 40 -10.25 -29.49 -17.74
C GLY A 40 -8.85 -28.90 -17.92
N TYR A 41 -8.46 -27.77 -17.30
CA TYR A 41 -7.07 -27.29 -17.31
C TYR A 41 -6.60 -26.96 -15.89
N LYS A 42 -5.41 -27.42 -15.48
CA LYS A 42 -4.73 -26.98 -14.25
C LYS A 42 -4.50 -25.47 -14.34
N LYS A 43 -5.48 -24.71 -13.87
CA LYS A 43 -5.48 -23.24 -13.85
C LYS A 43 -4.55 -22.82 -12.72
N VAL A 44 -3.32 -22.42 -13.04
CA VAL A 44 -2.44 -21.73 -12.09
C VAL A 44 -3.11 -20.39 -11.81
N LEU A 45 -3.85 -20.33 -10.71
CA LEU A 45 -4.54 -19.12 -10.28
C LEU A 45 -3.48 -18.20 -9.67
N VAL A 46 -2.89 -17.34 -10.51
CA VAL A 46 -2.03 -16.26 -10.03
C VAL A 46 -2.96 -15.25 -9.35
N PHE A 47 -3.02 -15.33 -8.03
CA PHE A 47 -3.72 -14.33 -7.23
C PHE A 47 -2.80 -13.11 -7.20
N THR A 48 -3.27 -11.98 -7.71
CA THR A 48 -2.58 -10.70 -7.59
C THR A 48 -3.32 -9.84 -6.58
N LEU A 49 -2.62 -9.38 -5.54
CA LEU A 49 -3.15 -8.40 -4.60
C LEU A 49 -2.55 -7.02 -4.85
N LYS A 50 -3.39 -5.99 -4.76
CA LYS A 50 -2.97 -4.59 -4.94
C LYS A 50 -3.33 -3.78 -3.71
N VAL A 51 -2.40 -2.95 -3.25
CA VAL A 51 -2.60 -2.01 -2.14
C VAL A 51 -2.19 -0.63 -2.62
N THR A 52 -3.16 0.28 -2.72
CA THR A 52 -2.91 1.66 -3.13
C THR A 52 -3.08 2.60 -1.95
N PHE A 53 -2.12 3.51 -1.76
CA PHE A 53 -2.14 4.52 -0.71
C PHE A 53 -1.40 5.78 -1.20
N TYR A 54 -1.48 6.83 -0.39
CA TYR A 54 -0.82 8.10 -0.71
C TYR A 54 0.31 8.43 0.25
N ALA A 55 1.24 9.22 -0.26
CA ALA A 55 2.34 9.86 0.44
C ALA A 55 2.56 11.24 -0.19
N TRP A 56 3.62 11.92 0.22
CA TRP A 56 3.95 13.26 -0.26
C TRP A 56 5.42 13.37 -0.68
N GLY A 57 5.66 14.30 -1.59
CA GLY A 57 6.98 14.80 -1.90
C GLY A 57 7.56 15.67 -0.79
N ASP A 58 8.83 16.03 -0.95
CA ASP A 58 9.58 16.91 -0.06
C ASP A 58 10.79 17.53 -0.78
N PRO A 59 11.07 18.84 -0.62
CA PRO A 59 12.21 19.51 -1.23
C PRO A 59 13.58 18.88 -0.95
N LEU A 60 13.70 18.15 0.17
CA LEU A 60 14.92 17.47 0.62
C LEU A 60 15.16 16.12 -0.09
N ILE A 61 14.19 15.59 -0.85
CA ILE A 61 14.35 14.35 -1.61
C ILE A 61 15.46 14.49 -2.65
N ARG A 62 16.39 13.53 -2.63
CA ARG A 62 17.49 13.42 -3.61
C ARG A 62 17.36 12.20 -4.50
N ALA A 63 16.93 11.07 -3.93
CA ALA A 63 16.82 9.78 -4.60
C ALA A 63 18.10 9.46 -5.39
N THR A 64 19.20 9.29 -4.67
CA THR A 64 20.54 9.00 -5.23
C THR A 64 21.17 7.75 -4.64
N HIS A 65 20.51 7.09 -3.67
CA HIS A 65 21.04 5.87 -3.10
C HIS A 65 21.06 4.74 -4.14
N ARG A 66 22.19 4.03 -4.23
CA ARG A 66 22.47 3.08 -5.32
C ARG A 66 21.88 1.69 -5.14
N THR A 67 21.38 1.37 -3.93
CA THR A 67 20.95 0.01 -3.59
C THR A 67 19.59 -0.07 -2.93
N THR A 68 18.94 1.05 -2.62
CA THR A 68 17.63 1.03 -1.94
C THR A 68 16.71 2.15 -2.40
N ILE A 69 15.41 1.92 -2.21
CA ILE A 69 14.33 2.92 -2.27
C ILE A 69 13.59 2.86 -0.94
N GLU A 70 13.27 4.01 -0.36
CA GLU A 70 12.55 4.11 0.91
C GLU A 70 11.31 5.00 0.78
N VAL A 71 10.19 4.51 1.30
CA VAL A 71 8.97 5.29 1.58
C VAL A 71 8.82 5.35 3.10
N THR A 72 8.59 6.54 3.64
CA THR A 72 8.49 6.74 5.10
C THR A 72 7.25 7.54 5.50
N ARG A 73 6.73 7.25 6.70
CA ARG A 73 5.73 8.09 7.40
C ARG A 73 6.31 9.39 7.94
N GLU A 74 7.61 9.43 8.19
CA GLU A 74 8.24 10.55 8.88
C GLU A 74 8.56 11.68 7.89
N PRO A 75 8.40 12.96 8.28
CA PRO A 75 8.91 14.08 7.50
C PRO A 75 10.43 14.02 7.36
N LEU A 76 10.96 14.44 6.22
CA LEU A 76 12.41 14.55 6.04
C LEU A 76 12.96 15.70 6.90
N LYS A 77 14.07 15.44 7.59
CA LYS A 77 14.78 16.42 8.43
C LYS A 77 16.08 16.91 7.81
N SER A 78 16.59 16.20 6.80
CA SER A 78 17.82 16.55 6.10
C SER A 78 17.89 15.85 4.74
N THR A 79 18.84 16.26 3.90
CA THR A 79 19.13 15.62 2.61
C THR A 79 19.94 14.32 2.72
N ARG A 80 20.31 13.87 3.94
CA ARG A 80 21.08 12.64 4.14
C ARG A 80 20.30 11.36 3.83
N GLY A 81 18.97 11.42 3.89
CA GLY A 81 18.07 10.32 3.51
C GLY A 81 17.97 10.19 1.99
N ASP A 82 19.07 9.82 1.34
CA ASP A 82 19.18 9.85 -0.12
C ASP A 82 18.51 8.66 -0.82
N CYS A 83 18.01 7.68 -0.06
CA CYS A 83 17.16 6.59 -0.53
C CYS A 83 15.66 6.94 -0.53
N VAL A 84 15.25 8.03 0.13
CA VAL A 84 13.84 8.37 0.32
C VAL A 84 13.24 8.94 -0.98
N VAL A 85 12.08 8.40 -1.38
CA VAL A 85 11.33 8.82 -2.58
C VAL A 85 9.93 9.34 -2.25
N ALA A 86 9.42 9.08 -1.05
CA ALA A 86 8.18 9.67 -0.55
C ALA A 86 8.19 9.73 0.98
N THR A 87 7.60 10.78 1.53
CA THR A 87 7.48 11.07 2.96
C THR A 87 6.02 11.17 3.37
N ARG A 88 5.76 11.30 4.68
CA ARG A 88 4.41 11.46 5.25
C ARG A 88 3.43 10.38 4.80
N SER A 89 3.92 9.18 4.46
CA SER A 89 3.11 8.08 3.94
C SER A 89 1.91 7.76 4.84
N GLU A 90 0.75 7.48 4.24
CA GLU A 90 -0.43 7.03 4.99
C GLU A 90 -0.21 5.66 5.64
N LEU A 91 0.56 4.78 4.98
CA LEU A 91 0.85 3.43 5.45
C LEU A 91 2.34 3.28 5.77
N ALA A 92 2.65 2.53 6.81
CA ALA A 92 3.97 1.93 6.99
C ALA A 92 3.88 0.44 6.66
N LEU A 93 5.05 -0.23 6.68
CA LEU A 93 5.16 -1.63 6.31
C LEU A 93 4.26 -2.54 7.15
N ARG A 94 4.13 -2.25 8.45
CA ARG A 94 3.26 -3.00 9.38
C ARG A 94 1.78 -2.87 9.05
N ASP A 95 1.34 -1.82 8.39
CA ASP A 95 -0.08 -1.57 8.11
C ASP A 95 -0.58 -2.28 6.84
N LEU A 96 0.31 -2.95 6.11
CA LEU A 96 -0.09 -3.73 4.93
C LEU A 96 -1.09 -4.83 5.32
N PRO A 97 -2.06 -5.16 4.45
CA PRO A 97 -3.00 -6.24 4.71
C PRO A 97 -2.28 -7.57 4.98
N GLU A 98 -2.81 -8.38 5.91
CA GLU A 98 -2.20 -9.66 6.27
C GLU A 98 -2.07 -10.60 5.06
N ASP A 99 -3.04 -10.58 4.14
CA ASP A 99 -2.99 -11.40 2.92
C ASP A 99 -1.82 -11.01 2.01
N PHE A 100 -1.53 -9.70 1.89
CA PHE A 100 -0.37 -9.20 1.16
C PHE A 100 0.93 -9.70 1.81
N LYS A 101 1.04 -9.56 3.14
CA LYS A 101 2.23 -10.00 3.90
C LYS A 101 2.46 -11.51 3.78
N ARG A 102 1.39 -12.31 3.85
CA ARG A 102 1.48 -13.78 3.68
C ARG A 102 1.97 -14.15 2.28
N MET A 103 1.46 -13.51 1.24
CA MET A 103 1.92 -13.75 -0.13
C MET A 103 3.37 -13.34 -0.34
N ALA A 104 3.75 -12.16 0.15
CA ALA A 104 5.10 -11.62 0.03
C ALA A 104 6.18 -12.45 0.75
N LYS A 105 5.78 -13.33 1.68
CA LYS A 105 6.70 -14.29 2.34
C LYS A 105 6.99 -15.54 1.51
N ASN A 106 6.35 -15.75 0.37
CA ASN A 106 6.68 -16.88 -0.49
C ASN A 106 7.96 -16.59 -1.29
N GLU A 107 8.83 -17.59 -1.45
CA GLU A 107 10.09 -17.44 -2.22
C GLU A 107 9.86 -17.11 -3.70
N GLY A 108 8.74 -17.58 -4.26
CA GLY A 108 8.36 -17.29 -5.64
C GLY A 108 7.60 -15.97 -5.84
N ALA A 109 7.29 -15.23 -4.76
CA ALA A 109 6.49 -14.03 -4.86
C ALA A 109 7.27 -12.89 -5.51
N ARG A 110 6.62 -12.16 -6.41
CA ARG A 110 7.14 -10.90 -6.96
C ARG A 110 6.39 -9.75 -6.31
N ILE A 111 7.13 -8.69 -5.99
CA ILE A 111 6.58 -7.48 -5.37
C ILE A 111 6.88 -6.30 -6.29
N GLY A 112 5.83 -5.56 -6.63
CA GLY A 112 5.92 -4.33 -7.43
C GLY A 112 5.62 -3.11 -6.56
N LEU A 113 6.37 -2.04 -6.76
CA LEU A 113 6.12 -0.70 -6.24
C LEU A 113 6.00 0.27 -7.41
N ILE A 114 4.81 0.81 -7.60
CA ILE A 114 4.51 1.85 -8.59
C ILE A 114 4.49 3.20 -7.87
N ILE A 115 5.24 4.17 -8.40
CA ILE A 115 5.36 5.52 -7.86
C ILE A 115 4.84 6.50 -8.90
N GLU A 116 3.73 7.18 -8.59
CA GLU A 116 3.09 8.15 -9.47
C GLU A 116 3.13 9.56 -8.85
N ALA A 117 3.74 10.52 -9.55
CA ALA A 117 3.78 11.92 -9.13
C ALA A 117 3.95 12.87 -10.34
N GLY A 118 3.24 13.99 -10.34
CA GLY A 118 3.38 15.01 -11.38
C GLY A 118 3.09 14.51 -12.81
N GLY A 119 2.19 13.53 -12.96
CA GLY A 119 1.88 12.91 -14.25
C GLY A 119 2.91 11.88 -14.74
N ILE A 120 3.93 11.57 -13.94
CA ILE A 120 4.97 10.58 -14.23
C ILE A 120 4.71 9.34 -13.38
N SER A 121 4.86 8.16 -13.98
CA SER A 121 4.74 6.86 -13.32
C SER A 121 5.99 6.05 -13.57
N GLU A 122 6.54 5.45 -12.51
CA GLU A 122 7.58 4.44 -12.62
C GLU A 122 7.33 3.24 -11.74
N GLU A 123 7.73 2.09 -12.25
CA GLU A 123 7.66 0.82 -11.54
C GLU A 123 9.03 0.37 -11.08
N VAL A 124 9.04 -0.26 -9.90
CA VAL A 124 10.18 -0.91 -9.27
C VAL A 124 9.72 -2.31 -8.90
N TRP A 125 10.41 -3.33 -9.39
CA TRP A 125 10.07 -4.72 -9.11
C TRP A 125 11.15 -5.38 -8.29
N GLY A 126 10.76 -6.33 -7.46
CA GLY A 126 11.64 -7.15 -6.64
C GLY A 126 10.95 -8.45 -6.22
N HIS A 127 11.52 -9.10 -5.23
CA HIS A 127 11.09 -10.41 -4.78
C HIS A 127 10.65 -10.39 -3.32
N GLY A 128 9.68 -11.25 -3.02
CA GLY A 128 9.36 -11.67 -1.68
C GLY A 128 10.48 -12.50 -1.05
N HIS A 129 10.34 -12.80 0.24
CA HIS A 129 11.27 -13.67 0.96
C HIS A 129 10.62 -14.21 2.25
N PRO A 130 10.81 -15.49 2.61
CA PRO A 130 10.26 -16.07 3.86
C PRO A 130 10.64 -15.31 5.13
N SER A 131 11.82 -14.70 5.15
CA SER A 131 12.33 -13.93 6.28
C SER A 131 11.77 -12.51 6.39
N LEU A 132 10.93 -12.02 5.47
CA LEU A 132 10.35 -10.67 5.58
C LEU A 132 9.45 -10.58 6.82
N THR A 133 9.74 -9.67 7.74
CA THR A 133 9.01 -9.60 9.04
C THR A 133 7.87 -8.57 9.07
N PHE A 134 7.89 -7.55 8.20
CA PHE A 134 6.89 -6.46 8.15
C PHE A 134 6.69 -5.71 9.48
N GLU A 135 7.76 -5.55 10.27
CA GLU A 135 7.68 -5.00 11.63
C GLU A 135 7.64 -3.48 11.68
N SER A 136 8.19 -2.81 10.68
CA SER A 136 8.38 -1.36 10.69
C SER A 136 7.05 -0.59 10.73
N GLY A 137 6.88 0.23 11.77
CA GLY A 137 5.76 1.16 11.90
C GLY A 137 5.96 2.50 11.19
N ARG A 138 7.10 2.69 10.49
CA ARG A 138 7.46 3.98 9.87
C ARG A 138 7.84 3.84 8.39
N ASP A 139 8.72 2.91 8.07
CA ASP A 139 9.39 2.85 6.77
C ASP A 139 9.08 1.55 6.01
N MET A 140 9.07 1.64 4.68
CA MET A 140 9.10 0.54 3.72
C MET A 140 10.33 0.69 2.83
N VAL A 141 11.18 -0.33 2.77
CA VAL A 141 12.45 -0.27 2.03
C VAL A 141 12.52 -1.39 1.00
N ALA A 142 12.63 -1.01 -0.27
CA ALA A 142 13.03 -1.92 -1.34
C ALA A 142 14.55 -1.98 -1.45
N ARG A 143 15.11 -3.18 -1.64
CA ARG A 143 16.55 -3.41 -1.63
C ARG A 143 16.98 -4.15 -2.88
N ARG A 144 18.09 -3.73 -3.49
CA ARG A 144 18.78 -4.49 -4.54
C ARG A 144 19.42 -5.77 -4.01
N SER A 145 19.88 -5.77 -2.76
CA SER A 145 20.46 -6.96 -2.13
C SER A 145 19.39 -7.91 -1.57
N GLY A 146 19.82 -9.11 -1.19
CA GLY A 146 19.03 -10.08 -0.42
C GLY A 146 18.93 -9.79 1.08
N TYR A 147 19.41 -8.63 1.54
CA TYR A 147 19.43 -8.31 2.98
C TYR A 147 18.00 -8.06 3.50
N VAL A 148 17.62 -8.76 4.56
CA VAL A 148 16.30 -8.60 5.19
C VAL A 148 16.45 -8.03 6.60
N CYS A 149 15.61 -7.04 6.90
CA CYS A 149 15.39 -6.50 8.24
C CYS A 149 13.94 -6.02 8.38
N GLY A 150 13.53 -5.59 9.59
CA GLY A 150 12.16 -5.19 9.90
C GLY A 150 11.53 -4.09 9.03
N ARG A 151 12.33 -3.37 8.23
CA ARG A 151 11.88 -2.32 7.30
C ARG A 151 11.78 -2.80 5.84
N THR A 152 12.17 -4.04 5.56
CA THR A 152 12.32 -4.52 4.18
C THR A 152 10.96 -4.92 3.61
N LEU A 153 10.58 -4.26 2.52
CA LEU A 153 9.38 -4.55 1.74
C LEU A 153 9.65 -5.65 0.70
N MET A 154 10.79 -5.55 0.02
CA MET A 154 11.21 -6.49 -1.02
C MET A 154 12.73 -6.50 -1.16
N VAL A 155 13.26 -7.61 -1.65
CA VAL A 155 14.68 -7.85 -1.93
C VAL A 155 14.92 -8.06 -3.42
N TYR A 156 16.19 -8.05 -3.86
CA TYR A 156 16.57 -8.25 -5.26
C TYR A 156 15.79 -7.36 -6.24
N SER A 157 15.64 -6.09 -5.87
CA SER A 157 14.94 -5.11 -6.68
C SER A 157 15.73 -4.74 -7.95
N ASP A 158 15.03 -4.52 -9.06
CA ASP A 158 15.61 -4.11 -10.35
C ASP A 158 16.15 -2.67 -10.32
N LYS A 159 15.50 -1.78 -9.58
CA LYS A 159 15.86 -0.38 -9.41
C LYS A 159 16.19 -0.03 -7.95
N ALA A 160 17.10 0.92 -7.80
CA ALA A 160 17.31 1.69 -6.59
C ALA A 160 16.90 3.15 -6.81
N ALA A 161 16.99 3.99 -5.77
CA ALA A 161 16.59 5.39 -5.87
C ALA A 161 17.36 6.15 -6.95
N ALA A 162 18.65 5.82 -7.13
CA ALA A 162 19.50 6.39 -8.17
C ALA A 162 19.05 6.07 -9.61
N ASP A 163 18.29 4.99 -9.82
CA ASP A 163 17.85 4.54 -11.14
C ASP A 163 16.50 5.15 -11.57
N LEU A 164 15.82 5.85 -10.66
CA LEU A 164 14.60 6.60 -10.99
C LEU A 164 14.92 7.77 -11.92
N SER A 165 14.02 8.03 -12.87
CA SER A 165 14.14 9.13 -13.82
C SER A 165 14.26 10.47 -13.10
N ARG A 166 15.03 11.38 -13.69
CA ARG A 166 15.20 12.70 -13.10
C ARG A 166 13.96 13.56 -13.17
N ASP A 167 13.06 13.28 -14.09
CA ASP A 167 11.74 13.90 -14.15
C ASP A 167 10.88 13.50 -12.95
N LEU A 168 10.78 12.20 -12.62
CA LEU A 168 10.04 11.75 -11.45
C LEU A 168 10.61 12.39 -10.19
N VAL A 169 11.93 12.36 -10.00
CA VAL A 169 12.53 12.93 -8.79
C VAL A 169 12.35 14.45 -8.71
N ARG A 170 12.34 15.17 -9.84
CA ARG A 170 11.97 16.60 -9.84
C ARG A 170 10.54 16.80 -9.34
N ALA A 171 9.59 15.99 -9.79
CA ALA A 171 8.21 16.05 -9.31
C ALA A 171 8.10 15.76 -7.80
N LEU A 172 8.82 14.75 -7.31
CA LEU A 172 8.86 14.36 -5.89
C LEU A 172 9.43 15.45 -4.97
N ARG A 173 10.15 16.46 -5.49
CA ARG A 173 10.71 17.56 -4.68
C ARG A 173 9.70 18.66 -4.34
N GLY A 174 8.48 18.62 -4.86
CA GLY A 174 7.43 19.54 -4.44
C GLY A 174 6.88 19.18 -3.06
N SER A 175 6.82 20.14 -2.13
CA SER A 175 6.33 19.92 -0.76
C SER A 175 4.85 19.51 -0.72
N GLU A 176 4.05 19.99 -1.67
CA GLU A 176 2.63 19.64 -1.78
C GLU A 176 2.37 18.59 -2.88
N THR A 177 3.43 18.04 -3.49
CA THR A 177 3.26 16.98 -4.49
C THR A 177 2.69 15.75 -3.81
N LYS A 178 1.44 15.42 -4.15
CA LYS A 178 0.84 14.15 -3.75
C LYS A 178 1.46 13.02 -4.56
N VAL A 179 1.92 11.98 -3.88
CA VAL A 179 2.51 10.78 -4.47
C VAL A 179 1.53 9.63 -4.28
N LYS A 180 1.10 9.01 -5.37
CA LYS A 180 0.30 7.78 -5.31
C LYS A 180 1.24 6.59 -5.39
N LEU A 181 1.09 5.67 -4.44
CA LEU A 181 1.90 4.47 -4.34
C LEU A 181 0.98 3.27 -4.48
N THR A 182 1.32 2.36 -5.39
CA THR A 182 0.62 1.08 -5.55
C THR A 182 1.60 -0.05 -5.36
N LEU A 183 1.34 -0.87 -4.35
CA LEU A 183 2.03 -2.14 -4.13
C LEU A 183 1.28 -3.26 -4.80
N ILE A 184 2.01 -4.16 -5.45
CA ILE A 184 1.49 -5.36 -6.08
C ILE A 184 2.25 -6.55 -5.51
N VAL A 185 1.54 -7.64 -5.20
CA VAL A 185 2.17 -8.94 -4.95
C VAL A 185 1.48 -10.01 -5.78
N GLU A 186 2.28 -10.85 -6.43
CA GLU A 186 1.88 -11.96 -7.30
C GLU A 186 2.73 -13.20 -7.05
#